data_AF-A0A9P5QKU0-F1
#
_entry.id   AF-A0A9P5QKU0-F1
#
_cell.length_a   1.000
_cell.length_b   1.000
_cell.length_c   1.000
_cell.angle_alpha   90.00
_cell.angle_beta   90.00
_cell.angle_gamma   90.00
#
_symmetry.space_group_name_H-M   'P 1'
#
loop_
_entity.id
_entity.type
_entity.pdbx_description
1 polymer ?
#
loop_
_entity_poly.entity_id
_entity_poly.type
_entity_poly.pdbx_seq_one_letter_code
_entity_poly.pdbx_strand_id
1 'polypeptide(L)'
;MTKSSQPDQTQEQQQRQDPSWAPTPQGHAQYNRASTKPTSNKINNEEGEDEEEDEYEKRIARTGCSTENEALQMCYAEKHDWRACKDAMTAFRDCWKRNGNVEAEA
;
A
#
# COMPACT_ATOMS: atom_id res chain seq x y z
N MET A 1 46.39 39.61 6.44
CA MET A 1 45.38 40.09 7.42
C MET A 1 44.22 40.64 6.59
N THR A 2 42.98 40.15 6.59
CA THR A 2 42.24 39.20 7.41
C THR A 2 40.99 38.78 6.62
N LYS A 3 40.70 37.48 6.65
CA LYS A 3 39.39 36.81 6.80
C LYS A 3 38.26 37.02 5.78
N SER A 4 37.89 35.87 5.22
CA SER A 4 36.58 35.39 4.78
C SER A 4 35.35 36.21 5.17
N SER A 5 34.47 36.42 4.19
CA SER A 5 33.04 36.64 4.40
C SER A 5 32.27 35.65 3.53
N GLN A 6 31.51 34.78 4.19
CA GLN A 6 30.61 33.80 3.60
C GLN A 6 29.42 34.50 2.92
N PRO A 7 28.81 33.90 1.88
CA PRO A 7 27.51 34.36 1.41
C PRO A 7 26.41 33.94 2.39
N ASP A 8 25.54 34.92 2.63
CA ASP A 8 24.39 35.01 3.51
C ASP A 8 23.37 33.87 3.28
N GLN A 9 23.12 33.09 4.33
CA GLN A 9 22.10 32.06 4.38
C GLN A 9 20.73 32.67 4.72
N THR A 10 19.97 33.12 3.73
CA THR A 10 18.59 33.57 4.01
C THR A 10 17.58 33.32 2.88
N GLN A 11 17.55 32.16 2.21
CA GLN A 11 16.39 31.77 1.39
C GLN A 11 16.04 30.27 1.44
N GLU A 12 15.88 29.69 2.63
CA GLU A 12 15.26 28.36 2.82
C GLU A 12 13.79 28.45 3.27
N GLN A 13 13.04 29.43 2.76
CA GLN A 13 11.61 29.59 3.08
C GLN A 13 10.69 29.27 1.90
N GLN A 14 11.02 28.27 1.08
CA GLN A 14 10.01 27.73 0.17
C GLN A 14 9.15 26.71 0.93
N GLN A 15 8.08 27.25 1.52
CA GLN A 15 6.84 26.61 1.94
C GLN A 15 6.76 25.11 1.60
N ARG A 16 7.17 24.24 2.54
CA ARG A 16 6.74 22.83 2.54
C ARG A 16 5.25 22.86 2.92
N GLN A 17 4.38 22.98 1.92
CA GLN A 17 2.97 22.68 2.11
C GLN A 17 2.90 21.17 2.31
N ASP A 18 2.76 20.73 3.55
CA ASP A 18 2.53 19.33 3.84
C ASP A 18 1.22 18.91 3.17
N PRO A 19 1.21 17.87 2.32
CA PRO A 19 -0.01 17.42 1.69
C PRO A 19 -0.97 16.90 2.77
N SER A 20 -2.28 17.11 2.63
CA SER A 20 -3.25 16.81 3.71
C SER A 20 -3.38 15.32 4.08
N TRP A 21 -2.67 14.44 3.38
CA TRP A 21 -2.55 13.02 3.72
C TRP A 21 -1.39 12.73 4.67
N ALA A 22 -0.49 13.69 4.92
CA ALA A 22 0.59 13.53 5.87
C ALA A 22 0.03 13.43 7.30
N PRO A 23 0.30 12.32 8.03
CA PRO A 23 -0.14 12.20 9.41
C PRO A 23 0.54 13.27 10.26
N THR A 24 -0.24 14.05 10.99
CA THR A 24 0.29 15.07 11.90
C THR A 24 1.09 14.38 13.01
N PRO A 25 2.32 14.82 13.32
CA PRO A 25 3.12 14.22 14.38
C PRO A 25 2.53 14.61 15.75
N GLN A 26 1.54 13.85 16.21
CA GLN A 26 1.24 13.76 17.63
C GLN A 26 2.24 12.79 18.25
N GLY A 27 2.89 13.23 19.33
CA GLY A 27 4.14 12.68 19.86
C GLY A 27 4.23 11.16 19.99
N HIS A 28 5.47 10.66 19.95
CA HIS A 28 5.83 9.26 20.16
C HIS A 28 5.16 8.66 21.41
N ALA A 29 4.10 7.88 21.21
CA ALA A 29 3.63 6.93 22.20
C ALA A 29 4.69 5.81 22.31
N GLN A 30 5.30 5.70 23.46
CA GLN A 30 6.26 4.65 23.79
C GLN A 30 5.47 3.33 23.83
N TYR A 31 5.55 2.52 22.79
CA TYR A 31 4.91 1.21 22.79
C TYR A 31 5.69 0.30 23.75
N ASN A 32 5.09 -0.01 24.89
CA ASN A 32 5.60 -1.06 25.77
C ASN A 32 5.35 -2.41 25.11
N ARG A 33 6.39 -2.99 24.48
CA ARG A 33 6.38 -4.36 23.96
C ARG A 33 6.44 -5.36 25.12
N ALA A 34 5.34 -5.55 25.83
CA ALA A 34 5.18 -6.61 26.79
C ALA A 34 4.58 -7.85 26.10
N SER A 35 5.44 -8.80 25.74
CA SER A 35 5.06 -10.16 25.34
C SER A 35 4.38 -10.86 26.50
N THR A 36 3.06 -11.03 26.46
CA THR A 36 2.37 -12.08 27.21
C THR A 36 1.37 -12.77 26.32
N LYS A 37 1.70 -14.00 25.91
CA LYS A 37 0.81 -14.95 25.25
C LYS A 37 -0.40 -15.27 26.16
N PRO A 38 -1.59 -15.49 25.59
CA PRO A 38 -2.51 -16.47 26.14
C PRO A 38 -2.51 -17.73 25.27
N THR A 39 -2.11 -18.82 25.92
CA THR A 39 -2.15 -20.20 25.43
C THR A 39 -3.59 -20.68 25.25
N SER A 40 -3.86 -21.25 24.07
CA SER A 40 -4.67 -22.45 23.76
C SER A 40 -5.98 -22.68 24.54
N ASN A 41 -7.10 -22.69 23.82
CA ASN A 41 -8.18 -23.62 24.12
C ASN A 41 -8.64 -24.33 22.84
N LYS A 42 -8.65 -25.65 22.91
CA LYS A 42 -8.70 -26.66 21.83
C LYS A 42 -10.16 -27.04 21.51
N ILE A 43 -10.41 -27.68 20.36
CA ILE A 43 -11.37 -28.78 20.00
C ILE A 43 -11.71 -28.63 18.50
N ASN A 44 -11.71 -29.60 17.56
CA ASN A 44 -11.08 -30.91 17.32
C ASN A 44 -11.37 -31.22 15.82
N ASN A 45 -10.36 -31.71 15.10
CA ASN A 45 -10.43 -32.64 13.95
C ASN A 45 -11.30 -32.29 12.72
N GLU A 46 -10.65 -31.96 11.59
CA GLU A 46 -10.89 -32.62 10.30
C GLU A 46 -9.80 -32.22 9.30
N GLU A 47 -9.41 -33.17 8.46
CA GLU A 47 -8.41 -33.06 7.42
C GLU A 47 -8.84 -32.01 6.37
N GLY A 48 -8.07 -30.95 6.28
CA GLY A 48 -8.09 -29.99 5.19
C GLY A 48 -6.84 -29.15 5.36
N GLU A 49 -5.87 -29.34 4.48
CA GLU A 49 -4.79 -28.38 4.28
C GLU A 49 -5.48 -27.07 3.88
N ASP A 50 -5.76 -26.21 4.85
CA ASP A 50 -6.37 -24.90 4.65
C ASP A 50 -5.30 -24.05 3.94
N GLU A 51 -5.28 -24.16 2.61
CA GLU A 51 -4.57 -23.28 1.71
C GLU A 51 -4.95 -21.84 2.10
N GLU A 52 -4.09 -21.17 2.87
CA GLU A 52 -4.25 -19.75 3.22
C GLU A 52 -4.08 -18.89 1.95
N GLU A 53 -5.04 -18.95 1.04
CA GLU A 53 -5.19 -17.93 0.02
C GLU A 53 -5.50 -16.63 0.77
N ASP A 54 -4.66 -15.62 0.59
CA ASP A 54 -4.78 -14.38 1.34
C ASP A 54 -6.11 -13.68 1.02
N GLU A 55 -6.59 -12.86 1.96
CA GLU A 55 -7.86 -12.14 1.80
C GLU A 55 -7.87 -11.20 0.57
N TYR A 56 -6.70 -10.76 0.11
CA TYR A 56 -6.58 -9.91 -1.07
C TYR A 56 -6.84 -10.71 -2.34
N GLU A 57 -6.21 -11.88 -2.50
CA GLU A 57 -6.34 -12.76 -3.65
C GLU A 57 -7.76 -13.32 -3.73
N LYS A 58 -8.32 -13.76 -2.60
CA LYS A 58 -9.74 -14.14 -2.49
C LYS A 58 -10.68 -13.04 -2.97
N ARG A 59 -10.37 -11.76 -2.70
CA ARG A 59 -11.19 -10.63 -3.15
C ARG A 59 -11.03 -10.41 -4.65
N ILE A 60 -9.81 -10.44 -5.18
CA ILE A 60 -9.57 -10.28 -6.61
C ILE A 60 -10.24 -11.40 -7.42
N ALA A 61 -10.16 -12.66 -6.96
CA ALA A 61 -10.89 -13.78 -7.56
C ALA A 61 -12.40 -13.54 -7.68
N ARG A 62 -13.01 -12.95 -6.64
CA ARG A 62 -14.45 -12.60 -6.62
C ARG A 62 -14.82 -11.45 -7.56
N THR A 63 -13.86 -10.64 -8.01
CA THR A 63 -14.13 -9.48 -8.89
C THR A 63 -14.32 -9.87 -10.36
N GLY A 64 -13.88 -11.07 -10.75
CA GLY A 64 -13.82 -11.51 -12.15
C GLY A 64 -12.77 -10.78 -13.00
N CYS A 65 -11.78 -10.13 -12.37
CA CYS A 65 -10.71 -9.36 -13.02
C CYS A 65 -9.30 -9.86 -12.64
N SER A 66 -9.17 -11.12 -12.23
CA SER A 66 -7.89 -11.70 -11.80
C SER A 66 -6.82 -11.67 -12.90
N THR A 67 -7.20 -11.90 -14.15
CA THR A 67 -6.25 -11.90 -15.28
C THR A 67 -5.62 -10.52 -15.49
N GLU A 68 -6.42 -9.45 -15.52
CA GLU A 68 -5.88 -8.10 -15.64
C GLU A 68 -5.08 -7.69 -14.39
N ASN A 69 -5.45 -8.17 -13.20
CA ASN A 69 -4.68 -7.96 -11.97
C ASN A 69 -3.30 -8.65 -12.04
N GLU A 70 -3.25 -9.91 -12.46
CA GLU A 70 -2.01 -10.67 -12.64
C GLU A 70 -1.11 -9.99 -13.68
N ALA A 71 -1.67 -9.55 -14.81
CA ALA A 71 -0.92 -8.81 -15.83
C ALA A 71 -0.30 -7.51 -15.27
N LEU A 72 -1.02 -6.81 -14.39
CA LEU A 72 -0.50 -5.62 -13.71
C LEU A 72 0.62 -5.97 -12.72
N GLN A 73 0.45 -7.02 -11.91
CA GLN A 73 1.48 -7.51 -10.99
C GLN A 73 2.75 -7.93 -11.74
N MET A 74 2.60 -8.67 -12.84
CA MET A 74 3.71 -9.09 -13.70
C MET A 74 4.44 -7.90 -14.33
N CYS A 75 3.71 -6.90 -14.83
CA CYS A 75 4.35 -5.69 -15.36
C CYS A 75 5.18 -4.97 -14.29
N TYR A 76 4.67 -4.87 -13.06
CA TYR A 76 5.44 -4.28 -11.97
C TYR A 76 6.62 -5.14 -11.54
N ALA A 77 6.47 -6.47 -11.52
CA ALA A 77 7.55 -7.40 -11.22
C ALA A 77 8.70 -7.29 -12.23
N GLU A 78 8.41 -7.06 -13.51
CA GLU A 78 9.43 -6.88 -14.56
C GLU A 78 10.07 -5.49 -14.52
N LYS A 79 9.27 -4.43 -14.37
CA LYS A 79 9.74 -3.04 -14.55
C LYS A 79 10.10 -2.34 -13.24
N HIS A 80 9.54 -2.79 -12.13
CA HIS A 80 9.58 -2.13 -10.82
C HIS A 80 9.15 -0.65 -10.85
N ASP A 81 8.38 -0.25 -11.86
CA ASP A 81 7.82 1.09 -12.01
C ASP A 81 6.36 1.01 -12.49
N TRP A 82 5.44 1.33 -11.59
CA TRP A 82 4.00 1.32 -11.88
C TRP A 82 3.60 2.35 -12.96
N ARG A 83 4.37 3.42 -13.17
CA ARG A 83 4.11 4.41 -14.23
C ARG A 83 4.32 3.81 -15.62
N ALA A 84 5.27 2.88 -15.73
CA ALA A 84 5.55 2.13 -16.95
C ALA A 84 4.52 1.01 -17.23
N CYS A 85 3.56 0.81 -16.33
CA CYS A 85 2.49 -0.18 -16.39
C CYS A 85 1.10 0.44 -16.64
N LYS A 86 1.05 1.66 -17.21
CA LYS A 86 -0.19 2.40 -17.48
C LYS A 86 -1.21 1.59 -18.29
N ASP A 87 -0.75 0.80 -19.25
CA ASP A 87 -1.64 0.01 -20.11
C ASP A 87 -2.28 -1.15 -19.33
N ALA A 88 -1.50 -1.89 -18.53
CA ALA A 88 -2.02 -2.93 -17.65
C ALA A 88 -2.98 -2.36 -16.58
N MET A 89 -2.65 -1.19 -16.03
CA MET A 89 -3.53 -0.47 -15.11
C MET A 89 -4.86 -0.07 -15.76
N THR A 90 -4.82 0.41 -17.01
CA THR A 90 -6.03 0.75 -17.78
C THR A 90 -6.89 -0.48 -18.01
N ALA A 91 -6.28 -1.60 -18.43
CA ALA A 91 -6.98 -2.86 -18.64
C ALA A 91 -7.69 -3.36 -17.38
N PHE A 92 -7.00 -3.32 -16.22
CA PHE A 92 -7.61 -3.69 -14.95
C PHE A 92 -8.78 -2.78 -14.57
N ARG A 93 -8.63 -1.46 -14.72
CA ARG A 93 -9.72 -0.49 -14.46
C ARG A 93 -10.91 -0.68 -15.38
N ASP A 94 -10.69 -1.01 -16.64
CA ASP A 94 -11.76 -1.26 -17.59
C ASP A 94 -12.48 -2.56 -17.25
N CYS A 95 -11.77 -3.62 -16.87
CA CYS A 95 -12.39 -4.82 -16.30
C CYS A 95 -13.24 -4.50 -15.09
N TRP A 96 -12.67 -3.76 -14.14
CA TRP A 96 -13.32 -3.39 -12.89
C TRP A 96 -14.67 -2.69 -13.13
N LYS A 97 -14.71 -1.75 -14.09
CA LYS A 97 -15.95 -1.08 -14.50
C LYS A 97 -16.95 -2.02 -15.15
N ARG A 98 -16.51 -2.86 -16.09
CA ARG A 98 -17.37 -3.83 -16.81
C ARG A 98 -18.05 -4.80 -15.84
N ASN A 99 -17.35 -5.20 -14.79
CA ASN A 99 -17.84 -6.15 -13.80
C ASN A 99 -18.64 -5.47 -12.66
N GLY A 100 -18.87 -4.15 -12.74
CA GLY A 100 -19.68 -3.44 -11.76
C GLY A 100 -19.02 -3.28 -10.39
N ASN A 101 -17.70 -3.43 -10.30
CA ASN A 101 -16.96 -3.32 -9.04
C ASN A 101 -16.75 -1.85 -8.60
N VAL A 102 -17.44 -0.90 -9.24
CA VAL A 102 -17.41 0.52 -8.85
C VAL A 102 -18.10 0.65 -7.49
N GLU A 103 -17.33 0.86 -6.43
CA GLU A 103 -17.94 1.29 -5.17
C GLU A 103 -18.62 2.64 -5.40
N ALA A 104 -19.82 2.81 -4.87
CA ALA A 104 -20.49 4.11 -4.89
C ALA A 104 -19.61 5.11 -4.13
N GLU A 105 -19.07 6.10 -4.82
CA GLU A 105 -18.42 7.23 -4.18
C GLU A 105 -19.43 7.89 -3.23
N ALA A 106 -19.13 7.88 -1.93
CA ALA A 106 -19.80 8.64 -0.89
C ALA A 106 -19.00 9.93 -0.61
#